data_AF-E1RH29-F1
#
_entry.id   AF-E1RH29-F1
#
_cell.length_a   1.000
_cell.length_b   1.000
_cell.length_c   1.000
_cell.angle_alpha   90.00
_cell.angle_beta   90.00
_cell.angle_gamma   90.00
#
_symmetry.space_group_name_H-M   'P 1'
#
loop_
_entity.id
_entity.type
_entity.pdbx_description
1 polymer ?
#
loop_
_entity_poly.entity_id
_entity_poly.type
_entity_poly.pdbx_seq_one_letter_code
_entity_poly.pdbx_strand_id
1 'polypeptide(L)'
;MEDQIKTCFTAFVDILGYSEMIKNCNNDYDQLSEELAKIRTNLIEPQNYLNESSSHLDGRNINFFSDSVFINVPLSSTSGRHFHDGRGEIGHSLDDLASYQFNLAQNGYFIRGCATINFAYFDETIAFGPGILEVVKCEKTAKYPRICLTDSLIQIVRYYHDHNWPGHENISSYICQDREGKYFLNYLQVINDYIDNCIDQIPEDVLEFPIYRNVPDSIELMSKHKENIENNIQIASDASVKEKYIWLAKYHNFFCQKFLEEEDHLIIECDNGEFSLLYEEDD
;
A
#
# COMPACT_ATOMS: atom_id res chain seq x y z
N MET A 1 8.14 -24.83 -19.06
CA MET A 1 6.80 -24.31 -18.75
C MET A 1 6.36 -23.47 -19.92
N GLU A 2 5.11 -23.58 -20.34
CA GLU A 2 4.59 -22.81 -21.46
C GLU A 2 4.18 -21.42 -20.96
N ASP A 3 4.57 -20.36 -21.66
CA ASP A 3 4.26 -18.98 -21.27
C ASP A 3 2.75 -18.74 -21.40
N GLN A 4 2.05 -18.70 -20.27
CA GLN A 4 0.60 -18.55 -20.23
C GLN A 4 0.21 -17.20 -19.65
N ILE A 5 -0.50 -16.40 -20.46
CA ILE A 5 -1.18 -15.19 -20.00
C ILE A 5 -2.36 -15.62 -19.11
N LYS A 6 -2.43 -15.06 -17.90
CA LYS A 6 -3.49 -15.33 -16.93
C LYS A 6 -4.16 -14.03 -16.51
N THR A 7 -5.34 -14.13 -15.91
CA THR A 7 -5.90 -13.01 -15.14
C THR A 7 -5.07 -12.87 -13.87
N CYS A 8 -4.54 -11.67 -13.64
CA CYS A 8 -3.65 -11.40 -12.52
C CYS A 8 -4.12 -10.15 -11.77
N PHE A 9 -3.85 -10.13 -10.47
CA PHE A 9 -3.65 -8.87 -9.77
C PHE A 9 -2.29 -8.32 -10.18
N THR A 10 -2.28 -7.10 -10.72
CA THR A 10 -1.08 -6.46 -11.21
C THR A 10 -0.97 -5.07 -10.59
N ALA A 11 0.18 -4.73 -10.01
CA ALA A 11 0.46 -3.40 -9.50
C ALA A 11 1.83 -2.89 -9.96
N PHE A 12 1.88 -1.59 -10.21
CA PHE A 12 3.12 -0.86 -10.47
C PHE A 12 3.17 0.33 -9.53
N VAL A 13 4.23 0.43 -8.74
CA VAL A 13 4.45 1.50 -7.76
C VAL A 13 5.83 2.11 -7.94
N ASP A 14 5.97 3.38 -7.59
CA ASP A 14 7.15 4.21 -7.81
C ASP A 14 7.39 5.15 -6.63
N ILE A 15 8.65 5.33 -6.23
CA ILE A 15 9.04 6.22 -5.12
C ILE A 15 9.01 7.68 -5.56
N LEU A 16 8.24 8.49 -4.84
CA LEU A 16 8.19 9.92 -5.07
C LEU A 16 9.51 10.60 -4.70
N GLY A 17 9.98 11.47 -5.59
CA GLY A 17 11.15 12.31 -5.32
C GLY A 17 12.49 11.61 -5.51
N TYR A 18 12.51 10.35 -5.97
CA TYR A 18 13.74 9.57 -6.16
C TYR A 18 14.78 10.28 -7.04
N SER A 19 14.35 10.85 -8.17
CA SER A 19 15.21 11.65 -9.04
C SER A 19 15.83 12.87 -8.33
N GLU A 20 15.09 13.50 -7.41
CA GLU A 20 15.57 14.66 -6.68
C GLU A 20 16.52 14.25 -5.55
N MET A 21 16.26 13.12 -4.88
CA MET A 21 17.18 12.52 -3.92
C MET A 21 18.56 12.29 -4.54
N ILE A 22 18.62 11.65 -5.72
CA ILE A 22 19.89 11.40 -6.42
C ILE A 22 20.59 12.71 -6.79
N LYS A 23 19.85 13.73 -7.25
CA LYS A 23 20.45 15.04 -7.58
C LYS A 23 21.03 15.72 -6.35
N ASN A 24 20.37 15.61 -5.20
CA ASN A 24 20.83 16.22 -3.94
C ASN A 24 22.14 15.62 -3.43
N CYS A 25 22.48 14.38 -3.83
CA CYS A 25 23.81 13.81 -3.60
C CYS A 25 24.92 14.51 -4.40
N ASN A 26 24.60 15.40 -5.36
CA ASN A 26 25.57 16.19 -6.14
C ASN A 26 26.68 15.39 -6.84
N ASN A 27 26.44 14.11 -7.17
CA ASN A 27 27.45 13.16 -7.64
C ASN A 27 28.63 12.93 -6.67
N ASP A 28 28.45 13.25 -5.39
CA ASP A 28 29.37 12.91 -4.33
C ASP A 28 29.22 11.43 -3.96
N TYR A 29 30.33 10.70 -4.00
CA TYR A 29 30.31 9.25 -3.81
C TYR A 29 29.83 8.85 -2.41
N ASP A 30 30.24 9.58 -1.38
CA ASP A 30 29.91 9.24 0.00
C ASP A 30 28.42 9.51 0.25
N GLN A 31 27.90 10.63 -0.26
CA GLN A 31 26.46 10.93 -0.19
C GLN A 31 25.61 9.92 -0.98
N LEU A 32 26.05 9.53 -2.18
CA LEU A 32 25.37 8.50 -2.97
C LEU A 32 25.39 7.14 -2.27
N SER A 33 26.50 6.78 -1.63
CA SER A 33 26.64 5.53 -0.90
C SER A 33 25.76 5.51 0.35
N GLU A 34 25.65 6.63 1.06
CA GLU A 34 24.78 6.75 2.25
C GLU A 34 23.30 6.65 1.85
N GLU A 35 22.88 7.36 0.82
CA GLU A 35 21.50 7.28 0.30
C GLU A 35 21.17 5.89 -0.24
N LEU A 36 22.10 5.25 -0.95
CA LEU A 36 21.93 3.86 -1.38
C LEU A 36 21.78 2.92 -0.18
N ALA A 37 22.54 3.11 0.90
CA ALA A 37 22.40 2.31 2.11
C ALA A 37 21.03 2.51 2.78
N LYS A 38 20.53 3.75 2.85
CA LYS A 38 19.18 4.06 3.36
C LYS A 38 18.10 3.41 2.50
N ILE A 39 18.21 3.51 1.17
CA ILE A 39 17.32 2.84 0.22
C ILE A 39 17.36 1.34 0.47
N ARG A 40 18.55 0.73 0.56
CA ARG A 40 18.67 -0.71 0.81
C ARG A 40 18.01 -1.13 2.12
N THR A 41 18.28 -0.45 3.23
CA THR A 41 17.70 -0.83 4.53
C THR A 41 16.18 -0.63 4.57
N ASN A 42 15.68 0.49 4.03
CA ASN A 42 14.27 0.86 4.17
C ASN A 42 13.38 0.32 3.05
N LEU A 43 13.96 -0.09 1.92
CA LEU A 43 13.22 -0.71 0.83
C LEU A 43 13.46 -2.22 0.80
N ILE A 44 14.68 -2.73 0.91
CA ILE A 44 14.96 -4.16 0.68
C ILE A 44 14.49 -5.06 1.84
N GLU A 45 14.56 -4.63 3.10
CA GLU A 45 14.07 -5.44 4.22
C GLU A 45 12.53 -5.66 4.13
N PRO A 46 11.70 -4.63 3.87
CA PRO A 46 10.28 -4.84 3.55
C PRO A 46 10.05 -5.68 2.29
N GLN A 47 10.95 -5.61 1.31
CA GLN A 47 10.85 -6.44 0.10
C GLN A 47 11.12 -7.91 0.38
N ASN A 48 12.07 -8.22 1.26
CA ASN A 48 12.29 -9.59 1.72
C ASN A 48 11.05 -10.12 2.44
N TYR A 49 10.40 -9.30 3.27
CA TYR A 49 9.12 -9.66 3.88
C TYR A 49 8.01 -9.95 2.85
N LEU A 50 7.87 -9.10 1.82
CA LEU A 50 6.91 -9.34 0.72
C LEU A 50 7.20 -10.62 -0.07
N ASN A 51 8.48 -10.95 -0.25
CA ASN A 51 8.89 -12.19 -0.91
C ASN A 51 8.67 -13.41 -0.01
N GLU A 52 8.98 -13.33 1.29
CA GLU A 52 8.84 -14.42 2.25
C GLU A 52 7.38 -14.75 2.60
N SER A 53 6.55 -13.74 2.87
CA SER A 53 5.09 -13.87 3.08
C SER A 53 4.38 -14.53 1.89
N SER A 54 4.95 -14.40 0.70
CA SER A 54 4.38 -14.88 -0.55
C SER A 54 4.76 -16.30 -0.97
N SER A 55 5.61 -16.98 -0.20
CA SER A 55 6.08 -18.34 -0.51
C SER A 55 4.96 -19.38 -0.64
N HIS A 56 3.73 -19.05 -0.23
CA HIS A 56 2.53 -19.88 -0.34
C HIS A 56 1.66 -19.60 -1.58
N LEU A 57 1.91 -18.52 -2.35
CA LEU A 57 1.13 -18.15 -3.54
C LEU A 57 1.85 -18.57 -4.83
N ASP A 58 1.34 -19.62 -5.48
CA ASP A 58 1.96 -20.23 -6.66
C ASP A 58 1.96 -19.26 -7.87
N GLY A 59 3.16 -18.86 -8.32
CA GLY A 59 3.35 -18.01 -9.51
C GLY A 59 3.28 -16.49 -9.28
N ARG A 60 3.28 -16.01 -8.03
CA ARG A 60 3.50 -14.59 -7.72
C ARG A 60 4.92 -14.17 -8.13
N ASN A 61 5.04 -13.05 -8.82
CA ASN A 61 6.32 -12.45 -9.21
C ASN A 61 6.37 -10.98 -8.75
N ILE A 62 7.39 -10.64 -7.96
CA ILE A 62 7.69 -9.28 -7.54
C ILE A 62 9.07 -8.90 -8.11
N ASN A 63 9.11 -7.89 -8.98
CA ASN A 63 10.37 -7.40 -9.53
C ASN A 63 10.62 -5.95 -9.12
N PHE A 64 11.84 -5.71 -8.65
CA PHE A 64 12.34 -4.40 -8.29
C PHE A 64 13.19 -3.86 -9.43
N PHE A 65 12.82 -2.70 -9.96
CA PHE A 65 13.62 -2.01 -10.96
C PHE A 65 13.84 -0.58 -10.51
N SER A 66 15.05 -0.27 -10.04
CA SER A 66 15.41 1.07 -9.54
C SER A 66 14.51 1.49 -8.35
N ASP A 67 13.65 2.47 -8.61
CA ASP A 67 12.71 3.15 -7.72
C ASP A 67 11.27 2.65 -7.89
N SER A 68 11.06 1.69 -8.79
CA SER A 68 9.76 1.12 -9.07
C SER A 68 9.68 -0.35 -8.67
N VAL A 69 8.50 -0.76 -8.22
CA VAL A 69 8.16 -2.15 -7.89
C VAL A 69 7.03 -2.60 -8.78
N PHE A 70 7.19 -3.78 -9.36
CA PHE A 70 6.16 -4.47 -10.12
C PHE A 70 5.70 -5.70 -9.34
N ILE A 71 4.41 -5.82 -9.07
CA ILE A 71 3.80 -6.98 -8.41
C ILE A 71 2.82 -7.61 -9.38
N ASN A 72 2.96 -8.91 -9.61
CA ASN A 72 2.04 -9.69 -10.43
C ASN A 72 1.67 -10.99 -9.72
N VAL A 73 0.39 -11.16 -9.41
CA VAL A 73 -0.15 -12.34 -8.71
C VAL A 73 -1.20 -12.97 -9.62
N PRO A 74 -0.92 -14.11 -10.26
CA PRO A 74 -1.92 -14.84 -11.02
C PRO A 74 -3.10 -15.24 -10.13
N LEU A 75 -4.31 -14.95 -10.58
CA LEU A 75 -5.51 -15.42 -9.88
C LEU A 75 -5.70 -16.90 -10.24
N SER A 76 -5.71 -17.78 -9.24
CA SER A 76 -5.92 -19.19 -9.51
C SER A 76 -7.36 -19.40 -10.00
N SER A 77 -7.51 -19.84 -11.25
CA SER A 77 -8.78 -20.40 -11.72
C SER A 77 -8.71 -21.90 -11.51
N THR A 78 -9.40 -22.44 -10.51
CA THR A 78 -9.39 -23.88 -10.32
C THR A 78 -10.21 -24.59 -11.39
N SER A 79 -9.50 -25.30 -12.24
CA SER A 79 -9.96 -26.59 -12.73
C SER A 79 -10.04 -27.58 -11.56
N GLY A 80 -11.22 -27.75 -10.92
CA GLY A 80 -11.44 -28.75 -9.87
C GLY A 80 -12.46 -28.32 -8.80
N ARG A 81 -12.96 -29.25 -7.99
CA ARG A 81 -14.20 -29.16 -7.16
C ARG A 81 -14.21 -28.12 -6.01
N HIS A 82 -13.26 -27.20 -5.96
CA HIS A 82 -13.29 -26.00 -5.12
C HIS A 82 -13.07 -24.81 -6.03
N PHE A 83 -14.02 -23.90 -6.15
CA PHE A 83 -13.92 -22.69 -6.98
C PHE A 83 -13.05 -21.69 -6.19
N HIS A 84 -11.77 -21.53 -6.55
CA HIS A 84 -10.98 -20.37 -6.16
C HIS A 84 -11.35 -19.26 -7.13
N ASP A 85 -11.98 -18.21 -6.63
CA ASP A 85 -12.46 -17.06 -7.39
C ASP A 85 -11.40 -15.94 -7.48
N GLY A 86 -10.23 -16.13 -6.87
CA GLY A 86 -9.16 -15.14 -6.79
C GLY A 86 -9.28 -14.20 -5.58
N ARG A 87 -10.27 -14.39 -4.69
CA ARG A 87 -10.50 -13.50 -3.54
C ARG A 87 -9.34 -13.45 -2.57
N GLY A 88 -8.77 -14.60 -2.21
CA GLY A 88 -7.63 -14.67 -1.28
C GLY A 88 -6.41 -13.98 -1.86
N GLU A 89 -6.12 -14.22 -3.13
CA GLU A 89 -5.02 -13.58 -3.85
C GLU A 89 -5.18 -12.06 -3.92
N ILE A 90 -6.40 -11.56 -4.15
CA ILE A 90 -6.69 -10.13 -4.18
C ILE A 90 -6.57 -9.52 -2.78
N GLY A 91 -7.15 -10.15 -1.75
CA GLY A 91 -7.09 -9.69 -0.37
C GLY A 91 -5.64 -9.58 0.11
N HIS A 92 -4.88 -10.67 0.02
CA HIS A 92 -3.46 -10.68 0.39
C HIS A 92 -2.63 -9.69 -0.44
N SER A 93 -2.94 -9.51 -1.73
CA SER A 93 -2.21 -8.52 -2.55
C SER A 93 -2.47 -7.07 -2.11
N LEU A 94 -3.69 -6.75 -1.68
CA LEU A 94 -4.02 -5.42 -1.16
C LEU A 94 -3.39 -5.19 0.20
N ASP A 95 -3.44 -6.19 1.09
CA ASP A 95 -2.82 -6.12 2.41
C ASP A 95 -1.29 -5.97 2.32
N ASP A 96 -0.63 -6.81 1.51
CA ASP A 96 0.80 -6.72 1.26
C ASP A 96 1.20 -5.34 0.70
N LEU A 97 0.45 -4.82 -0.26
CA LEU A 97 0.69 -3.49 -0.81
C LEU A 97 0.48 -2.38 0.22
N ALA A 98 -0.53 -2.52 1.08
CA ALA A 98 -0.83 -1.57 2.13
C ALA A 98 0.28 -1.55 3.17
N SER A 99 0.68 -2.73 3.65
CA SER A 99 1.81 -2.92 4.56
C SER A 99 3.11 -2.39 3.97
N TYR A 100 3.37 -2.63 2.69
CA TYR A 100 4.54 -2.08 2.00
C TYR A 100 4.51 -0.55 1.95
N GLN A 101 3.40 0.05 1.51
CA GLN A 101 3.25 1.50 1.45
C GLN A 101 3.38 2.14 2.84
N PHE A 102 2.77 1.53 3.86
CA PHE A 102 2.84 2.00 5.24
C PHE A 102 4.26 1.96 5.78
N ASN A 103 4.98 0.84 5.61
CA ASN A 103 6.35 0.71 6.08
C ASN A 103 7.29 1.74 5.45
N LEU A 104 7.13 2.02 4.16
CA LEU A 104 7.89 3.09 3.50
C LEU A 104 7.57 4.46 4.10
N ALA A 105 6.28 4.75 4.33
CA ALA A 105 5.85 6.00 4.93
C ALA A 105 6.40 6.17 6.34
N GLN A 106 6.51 5.09 7.13
CA GLN A 106 7.15 5.08 8.44
C GLN A 106 8.66 5.41 8.39
N ASN A 107 9.30 5.21 7.24
CA ASN A 107 10.71 5.53 7.00
C ASN A 107 10.89 6.83 6.19
N GLY A 108 9.83 7.62 6.00
CA GLY A 108 9.86 8.90 5.29
C GLY A 108 9.83 8.79 3.76
N TYR A 109 9.66 7.58 3.21
CA TYR A 109 9.54 7.34 1.77
C TYR A 109 8.06 7.22 1.39
N PHE A 110 7.64 7.96 0.37
CA PHE A 110 6.27 7.90 -0.10
C PHE A 110 6.23 7.41 -1.53
N ILE A 111 5.29 6.52 -1.82
CA ILE A 111 5.12 5.93 -3.14
C ILE A 111 3.81 6.39 -3.78
N ARG A 112 3.76 6.26 -5.10
CA ARG A 112 2.52 6.35 -5.89
C ARG A 112 2.47 5.18 -6.85
N GLY A 113 1.30 4.89 -7.39
CA GLY A 113 1.20 3.79 -8.34
C GLY A 113 -0.21 3.49 -8.77
N CYS A 114 -0.39 2.28 -9.30
CA CYS A 114 -1.69 1.77 -9.67
C CYS A 114 -1.76 0.25 -9.56
N ALA A 115 -2.92 -0.27 -9.20
CA ALA A 115 -3.24 -1.69 -9.20
C ALA A 115 -4.50 -1.99 -10.03
N THR A 116 -4.49 -3.12 -10.74
CA THR A 116 -5.56 -3.58 -11.62
C THR A 116 -5.75 -5.09 -11.54
N ILE A 117 -6.94 -5.56 -11.92
CA ILE A 117 -7.16 -6.96 -12.30
C ILE A 117 -7.31 -7.03 -13.81
N ASN A 118 -6.39 -7.71 -14.50
CA ASN A 118 -6.44 -7.85 -15.95
C ASN A 118 -5.57 -9.02 -16.42
N PHE A 119 -5.57 -9.30 -17.73
CA PHE A 119 -4.64 -10.25 -18.32
C PHE A 119 -3.20 -9.73 -18.25
N ALA A 120 -2.31 -10.54 -17.69
CA ALA A 120 -0.89 -10.26 -17.62
C ALA A 120 -0.07 -11.55 -17.68
N TYR A 121 1.15 -11.40 -18.19
CA TYR A 121 2.25 -12.34 -18.08
C TYR A 121 3.44 -11.54 -17.57
N PHE A 122 4.10 -12.06 -16.55
CA PHE A 122 5.24 -11.41 -15.94
C PHE A 122 6.19 -12.48 -15.41
N ASP A 123 7.44 -12.45 -15.82
CA ASP A 123 8.53 -13.27 -15.27
C ASP A 123 9.78 -12.40 -14.99
N GLU A 124 10.93 -13.01 -14.74
CA GLU A 124 12.19 -12.29 -14.48
C GLU A 124 12.66 -11.42 -15.65
N THR A 125 12.13 -11.62 -16.86
CA THR A 125 12.66 -11.04 -18.10
C THR A 125 11.63 -10.25 -18.92
N ILE A 126 10.35 -10.61 -18.85
CA ILE A 126 9.30 -10.13 -19.72
C ILE A 126 8.09 -9.70 -18.88
N ALA A 127 7.64 -8.48 -19.15
CA ALA A 127 6.36 -7.96 -18.71
C ALA A 127 5.46 -7.76 -19.93
N PHE A 128 4.37 -8.52 -20.03
CA PHE A 128 3.48 -8.49 -21.19
C PHE A 128 2.00 -8.55 -20.80
N GLY A 129 1.16 -7.81 -21.51
CA GLY A 129 -0.30 -7.89 -21.38
C GLY A 129 -0.97 -6.55 -21.05
N PRO A 130 -2.31 -6.48 -21.19
CA PRO A 130 -3.07 -5.27 -20.92
C PRO A 130 -2.95 -4.80 -19.46
N GLY A 131 -2.82 -5.70 -18.49
CA GLY A 131 -2.63 -5.33 -17.07
C GLY A 131 -1.36 -4.51 -16.86
N ILE A 132 -0.25 -4.93 -17.47
CA ILE A 132 1.03 -4.20 -17.43
C ILE A 132 0.88 -2.79 -18.02
N LEU A 133 0.23 -2.68 -19.19
CA LEU A 133 0.03 -1.38 -19.85
C LEU A 133 -0.88 -0.45 -19.06
N GLU A 134 -1.90 -1.01 -18.41
CA GLU A 134 -2.88 -0.26 -17.63
C GLU A 134 -2.25 0.36 -16.39
N VAL A 135 -1.50 -0.42 -15.60
CA VAL A 135 -0.85 0.10 -14.38
C VAL A 135 0.19 1.18 -14.70
N VAL A 136 0.97 1.00 -15.77
CA VAL A 136 1.97 1.99 -16.22
C VAL A 136 1.32 3.29 -16.71
N LYS A 137 0.16 3.20 -17.39
CA LYS A 137 -0.58 4.40 -17.82
C LYS A 137 -1.21 5.12 -16.62
N CYS A 138 -1.78 4.35 -15.71
CA CYS A 138 -2.46 4.85 -14.53
C CYS A 138 -1.47 5.56 -13.58
N GLU A 139 -0.29 4.99 -13.32
CA GLU A 139 0.77 5.62 -12.51
C GLU A 139 1.15 7.00 -13.05
N LYS A 140 1.29 7.17 -14.37
CA LYS A 140 1.63 8.47 -14.98
C LYS A 140 0.60 9.57 -14.69
N THR A 141 -0.62 9.19 -14.37
CA THR A 141 -1.70 10.11 -13.98
C THR A 141 -1.84 10.26 -12.47
N ALA A 142 -1.13 9.44 -11.67
CA ALA A 142 -1.13 9.52 -10.22
C ALA A 142 -0.28 10.72 -9.76
N LYS A 143 -0.96 11.83 -9.45
CA LYS A 143 -0.33 13.05 -8.94
C LYS A 143 0.11 12.92 -7.47
N TYR A 144 -0.71 12.25 -6.68
CA TYR A 144 -0.63 12.19 -5.21
C TYR A 144 0.09 10.92 -4.73
N PRO A 145 0.61 10.88 -3.48
CA PRO A 145 1.28 9.73 -2.87
C PRO A 145 0.28 8.61 -2.53
N ARG A 146 -0.26 7.97 -3.58
CA ARG A 146 -1.28 6.93 -3.46
C ARG A 146 -1.15 5.90 -4.57
N ILE A 147 -1.59 4.69 -4.28
CA ILE A 147 -1.79 3.63 -5.27
C ILE A 147 -3.24 3.69 -5.73
N CYS A 148 -3.47 4.14 -6.96
CA CYS A 148 -4.81 4.18 -7.56
C CYS A 148 -5.31 2.77 -7.85
N LEU A 149 -6.61 2.54 -7.71
CA LEU A 149 -7.26 1.27 -8.04
C LEU A 149 -8.12 1.45 -9.28
N THR A 150 -7.95 0.58 -10.28
CA THR A 150 -8.72 0.65 -11.53
C THR A 150 -10.16 0.19 -11.34
N ASP A 151 -11.04 0.61 -12.25
CA ASP A 151 -12.45 0.21 -12.23
C ASP A 151 -12.63 -1.32 -12.27
N SER A 152 -11.73 -2.06 -12.95
CA SER A 152 -11.79 -3.53 -12.99
C SER A 152 -11.58 -4.15 -11.62
N LEU A 153 -10.64 -3.63 -10.83
CA LEU A 153 -10.40 -4.09 -9.46
C LEU A 153 -11.59 -3.73 -8.55
N ILE A 154 -12.10 -2.49 -8.66
CA ILE A 154 -13.24 -2.04 -7.85
C ILE A 154 -14.50 -2.87 -8.14
N GLN A 155 -14.76 -3.21 -9.40
CA GLN A 155 -15.90 -4.07 -9.77
C GLN A 155 -15.82 -5.45 -9.12
N ILE A 156 -14.62 -6.04 -9.06
CA ILE A 156 -14.42 -7.34 -8.42
C ILE A 156 -14.62 -7.26 -6.91
N VAL A 157 -14.10 -6.22 -6.26
CA VAL A 157 -14.31 -6.04 -4.82
C VAL A 157 -15.78 -5.81 -4.50
N ARG A 158 -16.49 -5.05 -5.35
CA ARG A 158 -17.94 -4.88 -5.22
C ARG A 158 -18.69 -6.21 -5.35
N TYR A 159 -18.32 -6.99 -6.36
CA TYR A 159 -18.89 -8.32 -6.56
C TYR A 159 -18.72 -9.21 -5.32
N TYR A 160 -17.54 -9.24 -4.69
CA TYR A 160 -17.33 -10.03 -3.47
C TYR A 160 -18.15 -9.54 -2.28
N HIS A 161 -18.28 -8.22 -2.12
CA HIS A 161 -19.08 -7.63 -1.05
C HIS A 161 -20.56 -7.97 -1.20
N ASP A 162 -21.15 -7.77 -2.38
CA ASP A 162 -22.59 -7.96 -2.63
C ASP A 162 -23.04 -9.42 -2.48
N HIS A 163 -22.12 -10.37 -2.66
CA HIS A 163 -22.41 -11.80 -2.51
C HIS A 163 -22.15 -12.33 -1.09
N ASN A 164 -21.86 -11.43 -0.13
CA ASN A 164 -21.69 -11.69 1.30
C ASN A 164 -20.88 -12.97 1.60
N TRP A 165 -19.76 -13.13 0.90
CA TRP A 165 -19.01 -14.38 0.92
C TRP A 165 -18.32 -14.58 2.28
N PRO A 166 -18.62 -15.66 3.02
CA PRO A 166 -18.04 -15.86 4.34
C PRO A 166 -16.55 -16.20 4.25
N GLY A 167 -15.72 -15.59 5.11
CA GLY A 167 -14.50 -16.25 5.57
C GLY A 167 -13.14 -15.55 5.45
N HIS A 168 -12.99 -14.30 4.97
CA HIS A 168 -11.72 -13.54 5.15
C HIS A 168 -12.00 -12.03 5.17
N GLU A 169 -10.99 -11.24 5.56
CA GLU A 169 -10.88 -9.79 5.74
C GLU A 169 -11.84 -8.93 4.90
N ASN A 170 -12.29 -7.83 5.50
CA ASN A 170 -13.09 -6.79 4.85
C ASN A 170 -12.22 -6.10 3.78
N ILE A 171 -12.07 -6.71 2.60
CA ILE A 171 -11.25 -6.19 1.48
C ILE A 171 -11.62 -4.72 1.16
N SER A 172 -12.88 -4.35 1.32
CA SER A 172 -13.36 -2.98 1.13
C SER A 172 -12.76 -1.96 2.09
N SER A 173 -12.30 -2.36 3.26
CA SER A 173 -11.59 -1.48 4.21
C SER A 173 -10.27 -0.95 3.65
N TYR A 174 -9.64 -1.70 2.73
CA TYR A 174 -8.47 -1.26 1.98
C TYR A 174 -8.81 -0.29 0.83
N ILE A 175 -10.06 0.14 0.66
CA ILE A 175 -10.48 0.98 -0.46
C ILE A 175 -11.05 2.29 0.04
N CYS A 176 -10.33 3.37 -0.30
CA CYS A 176 -10.77 4.74 -0.06
C CYS A 176 -11.00 5.45 -1.40
N GLN A 177 -11.88 6.44 -1.40
CA GLN A 177 -12.14 7.33 -2.52
C GLN A 177 -11.74 8.75 -2.13
N ASP A 178 -11.11 9.48 -3.07
CA ASP A 178 -10.80 10.88 -2.88
C ASP A 178 -11.90 11.82 -3.42
N ARG A 179 -11.75 13.13 -3.18
CA ARG A 179 -12.61 14.18 -3.74
C ARG A 179 -12.78 14.18 -5.26
N GLU A 180 -11.85 13.57 -6.00
CA GLU A 180 -11.89 13.49 -7.47
C GLU A 180 -12.64 12.23 -7.94
N GLY A 181 -13.20 11.47 -7.01
CA GLY A 181 -13.90 10.21 -7.25
C GLY A 181 -12.97 9.06 -7.61
N LYS A 182 -11.66 9.21 -7.42
CA LYS A 182 -10.67 8.17 -7.70
C LYS A 182 -10.51 7.25 -6.51
N TYR A 183 -10.64 5.95 -6.75
CA TYR A 183 -10.36 4.93 -5.74
C TYR A 183 -8.85 4.72 -5.59
N PHE A 184 -8.42 4.52 -4.36
CA PHE A 184 -7.04 4.25 -4.01
C PHE A 184 -6.94 3.30 -2.81
N LEU A 185 -5.77 2.70 -2.66
CA LEU A 185 -5.46 1.80 -1.55
C LEU A 185 -5.41 2.58 -0.23
N ASN A 186 -6.31 2.26 0.70
CA ASN A 186 -6.29 2.73 2.08
C ASN A 186 -5.19 2.00 2.85
N TYR A 187 -3.94 2.40 2.67
CA TYR A 187 -2.83 1.70 3.30
C TYR A 187 -2.77 1.88 4.82
N LEU A 188 -3.42 2.92 5.37
CA LEU A 188 -3.53 3.11 6.83
C LEU A 188 -4.45 2.08 7.47
N GLN A 189 -5.22 1.30 6.70
CA GLN A 189 -6.03 0.19 7.21
C GLN A 189 -5.22 -0.80 8.06
N VAL A 190 -3.92 -0.97 7.77
CA VAL A 190 -3.02 -1.84 8.54
C VAL A 190 -2.91 -1.43 10.01
N ILE A 191 -3.22 -0.18 10.34
CA ILE A 191 -3.24 0.31 11.73
C ILE A 191 -4.31 -0.41 12.55
N ASN A 192 -5.38 -0.92 11.93
CA ASN A 192 -6.42 -1.66 12.66
C ASN A 192 -5.88 -2.94 13.32
N ASP A 193 -4.81 -3.55 12.77
CA ASP A 193 -4.11 -4.67 13.40
C ASP A 193 -3.41 -4.26 14.72
N TYR A 194 -3.22 -2.94 14.93
CA TYR A 194 -2.55 -2.34 16.07
C TYR A 194 -3.49 -1.57 17.00
N ILE A 195 -4.64 -1.09 16.51
CA ILE A 195 -5.69 -0.40 17.30
C ILE A 195 -6.30 -1.38 18.33
N ASP A 196 -6.53 -2.61 17.90
CA ASP A 196 -7.01 -3.71 18.73
C ASP A 196 -5.97 -4.82 18.78
N ASN A 197 -4.71 -4.49 19.15
CA ASN A 197 -3.93 -5.54 19.78
C ASN A 197 -4.74 -6.00 20.98
N CYS A 198 -5.27 -7.21 20.82
CA CYS A 198 -6.10 -7.97 21.72
C CYS A 198 -5.39 -8.23 23.06
N ILE A 199 -4.56 -7.35 23.60
CA ILE A 199 -3.81 -7.51 24.84
C ILE A 199 -4.78 -7.81 25.98
N ASP A 200 -5.95 -7.17 26.01
CA ASP A 200 -6.99 -7.43 27.01
C ASP A 200 -7.73 -8.76 26.80
N GLN A 201 -7.67 -9.36 25.60
CA GLN A 201 -8.30 -10.65 25.25
C GLN A 201 -7.29 -11.80 25.10
N ILE A 202 -5.99 -11.49 25.06
CA ILE A 202 -4.89 -12.44 25.02
C ILE A 202 -4.66 -12.87 26.48
N PRO A 203 -4.82 -14.17 26.79
CA PRO A 203 -4.54 -14.69 28.12
C PRO A 203 -3.16 -14.25 28.63
N GLU A 204 -3.07 -13.91 29.92
CA GLU A 204 -1.88 -13.32 30.55
C GLU A 204 -0.60 -14.19 30.36
N ASP A 205 -0.77 -15.51 30.20
CA ASP A 205 0.27 -16.49 29.90
C ASP A 205 0.78 -16.44 28.45
N VAL A 206 0.00 -15.89 27.52
CA VAL A 206 0.39 -15.68 26.12
C VAL A 206 1.15 -14.36 25.93
N LEU A 207 0.91 -13.35 26.77
CA LEU A 207 1.67 -12.09 26.78
C LEU A 207 3.14 -12.28 27.25
N GLU A 208 3.47 -13.41 27.87
CA GLU A 208 4.86 -13.77 28.19
C GLU A 208 5.70 -14.11 26.95
N PHE A 209 5.06 -14.44 25.81
CA PHE A 209 5.78 -14.72 24.58
C PHE A 209 6.46 -13.44 24.04
N PRO A 210 7.77 -13.48 23.73
CA PRO A 210 8.54 -12.31 23.28
C PRO A 210 7.97 -11.57 22.06
N ILE A 211 7.17 -12.25 21.23
CA ILE A 211 6.54 -11.67 20.03
C ILE A 211 5.54 -10.56 20.33
N TYR A 212 4.90 -10.57 21.51
CA TYR A 212 3.89 -9.55 21.88
C TYR A 212 4.47 -8.42 22.73
N ARG A 213 5.73 -8.51 23.16
CA ARG A 213 6.35 -7.57 24.13
C ARG A 213 6.77 -6.23 23.50
N ASN A 214 6.81 -6.12 22.18
CA ASN A 214 7.34 -4.94 21.46
C ASN A 214 6.49 -4.57 20.24
N VAL A 215 5.17 -4.84 20.25
CA VAL A 215 4.31 -4.38 19.15
C VAL A 215 4.12 -2.87 19.30
N PRO A 216 4.50 -2.05 18.30
CA PRO A 216 4.34 -0.60 18.39
C PRO A 216 2.88 -0.22 18.57
N ASP A 217 2.62 0.80 19.39
CA ASP A 217 1.28 1.36 19.58
C ASP A 217 0.81 2.05 18.28
N SER A 218 -0.46 1.84 17.92
CA SER A 218 -1.14 2.55 16.83
C SER A 218 -0.94 4.07 16.91
N ILE A 219 -0.94 4.66 18.11
CA ILE A 219 -0.73 6.10 18.32
C ILE A 219 0.71 6.51 18.00
N GLU A 220 1.70 5.71 18.43
CA GLU A 220 3.11 5.97 18.13
C GLU A 220 3.37 5.88 16.62
N LEU A 221 2.83 4.85 15.97
CA LEU A 221 2.92 4.64 14.53
C LEU A 221 2.30 5.81 13.75
N MET A 222 1.14 6.30 14.19
CA MET A 222 0.46 7.42 13.54
C MET A 222 1.13 8.76 13.83
N SER A 223 1.71 8.94 15.01
CA SER A 223 2.54 10.12 15.33
C SER A 223 3.77 10.19 14.43
N LYS A 224 4.46 9.05 14.23
CA LYS A 224 5.62 8.98 13.32
C LYS A 224 5.22 9.23 11.86
N HIS A 225 4.08 8.70 11.44
CA HIS A 225 3.51 8.99 10.13
C HIS A 225 3.26 10.49 9.94
N LYS A 226 2.65 11.15 10.93
CA LYS A 226 2.45 12.61 10.95
C LYS A 226 3.77 13.36 10.82
N GLU A 227 4.77 13.04 11.64
CA GLU A 227 6.08 13.70 11.61
C GLU A 227 6.73 13.61 10.22
N ASN A 228 6.68 12.43 9.59
CA ASN A 228 7.23 12.24 8.25
C ASN A 228 6.50 13.09 7.20
N ILE A 229 5.18 13.26 7.30
CA ILE A 229 4.42 14.16 6.42
C ILE A 229 4.83 15.61 6.65
N GLU A 230 4.86 16.07 7.90
CA GLU A 230 5.19 17.45 8.25
C GLU A 230 6.60 17.83 7.81
N ASN A 231 7.58 16.94 8.03
CA ASN A 231 8.94 17.11 7.55
C ASN A 231 8.98 17.28 6.03
N ASN A 232 8.24 16.45 5.28
CA ASN A 232 8.17 16.56 3.82
C ASN A 232 7.46 17.83 3.33
N ILE A 233 6.46 18.33 4.05
CA ILE A 233 5.83 19.64 3.78
C ILE A 233 6.83 20.79 3.97
N GLN A 234 7.68 20.71 5.00
CA GLN A 234 8.67 21.74 5.33
C GLN A 234 9.80 21.80 4.30
N ILE A 235 10.32 20.65 3.85
CA ILE A 235 11.44 20.58 2.90
C ILE A 235 11.01 20.60 1.43
N ALA A 236 9.71 20.69 1.14
CA ALA A 236 9.19 20.70 -0.22
C ALA A 236 9.84 21.80 -1.07
N SER A 237 10.40 21.42 -2.22
CA SER A 237 11.16 22.31 -3.10
C SER A 237 10.30 23.35 -3.81
N ASP A 238 9.02 23.03 -4.05
CA ASP A 238 8.07 23.90 -4.72
C ASP A 238 6.62 23.64 -4.27
N ALA A 239 5.69 24.49 -4.73
CA ALA A 239 4.28 24.41 -4.39
C ALA A 239 3.60 23.12 -4.87
N SER A 240 4.06 22.54 -5.99
CA SER A 240 3.52 21.29 -6.55
C SER A 240 3.95 20.09 -5.70
N VAL A 241 5.20 20.05 -5.23
CA VAL A 241 5.66 19.05 -4.26
C VAL A 241 4.91 19.21 -2.94
N LYS A 242 4.77 20.43 -2.43
CA LYS A 242 4.04 20.71 -1.19
C LYS A 242 2.57 20.27 -1.28
N GLU A 243 1.91 20.47 -2.42
CA GLU A 243 0.53 20.04 -2.64
C GLU A 243 0.34 18.52 -2.48
N LYS A 244 1.34 17.72 -2.86
CA LYS A 244 1.29 16.25 -2.71
C LYS A 244 1.24 15.84 -1.24
N TYR A 245 2.05 16.47 -0.40
CA TYR A 245 2.08 16.16 1.03
C TYR A 245 0.92 16.79 1.79
N ILE A 246 0.37 17.93 1.32
CA ILE A 246 -0.89 18.45 1.83
C ILE A 246 -2.03 17.46 1.53
N TRP A 247 -2.11 16.87 0.34
CA TRP A 247 -3.09 15.82 0.05
C TRP A 247 -2.96 14.65 1.03
N LEU A 248 -1.72 14.26 1.34
CA LEU A 248 -1.45 13.17 2.26
C LEU A 248 -1.80 13.51 3.72
N ALA A 249 -1.54 14.73 4.16
CA ALA A 249 -1.95 15.23 5.47
C ALA A 249 -3.47 15.17 5.64
N LYS A 250 -4.22 15.54 4.59
CA LYS A 250 -5.69 15.44 4.61
C LYS A 250 -6.17 14.00 4.72
N TYR A 251 -5.54 13.07 3.99
CA TYR A 251 -5.87 11.65 4.07
C TYR A 251 -5.55 11.07 5.46
N HIS A 252 -4.39 11.43 6.02
CA HIS A 252 -4.01 11.07 7.39
C HIS A 252 -5.04 11.58 8.41
N ASN A 253 -5.41 12.86 8.34
CA ASN A 253 -6.41 13.45 9.22
C ASN A 253 -7.77 12.76 9.08
N PHE A 254 -8.22 12.46 7.86
CA PHE A 254 -9.45 11.70 7.64
C PHE A 254 -9.41 10.34 8.35
N PHE A 255 -8.31 9.61 8.23
CA PHE A 255 -8.16 8.32 8.90
C PHE A 255 -8.17 8.47 10.42
N CYS A 256 -7.36 9.38 10.98
CA CYS A 256 -7.31 9.63 12.42
C CYS A 256 -8.68 10.05 12.96
N GLN A 257 -9.38 10.96 12.28
CA GLN A 257 -10.72 11.40 12.70
C GLN A 257 -11.76 10.29 12.64
N LYS A 258 -11.58 9.26 11.79
CA LYS A 258 -12.53 8.16 11.66
C LYS A 258 -12.26 7.00 12.62
N PHE A 259 -11.00 6.74 12.94
CA PHE A 259 -10.59 5.54 13.66
C PHE A 259 -9.87 5.83 14.99
N LEU A 260 -9.46 7.08 15.23
CA LEU A 260 -8.70 7.54 16.40
C LEU A 260 -9.30 8.87 16.92
N GLU A 261 -10.63 8.93 17.06
CA GLU A 261 -11.41 10.15 17.32
C GLU A 261 -10.93 10.99 18.52
N GLU A 262 -10.38 10.35 19.55
CA GLU A 262 -9.93 11.03 20.78
C GLU A 262 -8.52 11.66 20.67
N GLU A 263 -7.84 11.48 19.53
CA GLU A 263 -6.42 11.75 19.39
C GLU A 263 -6.12 12.99 18.53
N ASP A 264 -6.68 14.13 18.94
CA ASP A 264 -6.50 15.44 18.28
C ASP A 264 -5.03 15.82 18.05
N HIS A 265 -4.13 15.32 18.89
CA HIS A 265 -2.69 15.56 18.78
C HIS A 265 -2.07 14.94 17.51
N LEU A 266 -2.73 13.97 16.88
CA LEU A 266 -2.34 13.36 15.61
C LEU A 266 -2.80 14.18 14.39
N ILE A 267 -3.63 15.20 14.57
CA ILE A 267 -4.12 16.00 13.44
C ILE A 267 -3.03 16.95 12.94
N ILE A 268 -2.84 17.00 11.62
CA ILE A 268 -1.92 17.91 10.93
C ILE A 268 -2.67 19.18 10.53
N GLU A 269 -2.10 20.35 10.78
CA GLU A 269 -2.71 21.64 10.43
C GLU A 269 -2.82 21.82 8.91
N CYS A 270 -3.99 21.55 8.34
CA CYS A 270 -4.35 21.79 6.95
C CYS A 270 -5.87 21.84 6.76
N ASP A 271 -6.34 22.37 5.62
CA ASP A 271 -7.77 22.32 5.28
C ASP A 271 -8.26 20.87 5.21
N ASN A 272 -9.48 20.59 5.65
CA ASN A 272 -10.06 19.24 5.56
C ASN A 272 -10.02 18.67 4.12
N GLY A 273 -9.89 17.35 4.03
CA GLY A 273 -10.07 16.60 2.79
C GLY A 273 -11.45 15.97 2.71
N GLU A 274 -11.90 15.70 1.50
CA GLU A 274 -13.08 14.87 1.26
C GLU A 274 -12.58 13.49 0.84
N PHE A 275 -12.79 12.52 1.72
CA PHE A 275 -12.45 11.12 1.54
C PHE A 275 -13.61 10.28 2.06
N SER A 276 -13.79 9.09 1.50
CA SER A 276 -14.79 8.13 1.96
C SER A 276 -14.31 6.70 1.73
N LEU A 277 -14.73 5.77 2.58
CA LEU A 277 -14.48 4.34 2.32
C LEU A 277 -15.44 3.83 1.23
N LEU A 278 -15.08 2.74 0.55
CA LEU A 278 -15.93 2.18 -0.53
C LEU A 278 -17.33 1.80 -0.03
N TYR A 279 -17.38 1.27 1.19
CA TYR A 279 -18.61 1.02 1.93
C TYR A 279 -18.46 1.69 3.29
N GLU A 280 -19.09 2.85 3.42
CA GLU A 280 -19.36 3.43 4.72
C GLU A 280 -20.67 2.80 5.20
N GLU A 281 -20.66 2.18 6.37
CA GLU A 281 -21.93 1.96 7.07
C GLU A 281 -22.39 3.37 7.48
N ASP A 282 -23.48 3.83 6.87
CA ASP A 282 -24.20 5.01 7.33
C ASP A 282 -24.77 4.66 8.72
N ASP A 283 -24.01 4.93 9.78
CA ASP A 283 -24.49 4.90 11.17
C ASP A 283 -25.42 6.10 11.48
#